data_AF-A0A0M0EBD5-F1
#
_entry.id   AF-A0A0M0EBD5-F1
#
_cell.length_a   1.000
_cell.length_b   1.000
_cell.length_c   1.000
_cell.angle_alpha   90.00
_cell.angle_beta   90.00
_cell.angle_gamma   90.00
#
_symmetry.space_group_name_H-M   'P 1'
#
loop_
_entity.id
_entity.type
_entity.pdbx_description
1 polymer ?
#
loop_
_entity_poly.entity_id
_entity_poly.type
_entity_poly.pdbx_seq_one_letter_code
_entity_poly.pdbx_strand_id
1 'polypeptide(L)'
;MQPLPDMDPQRRMTRRCVDHIREQGLIRPYAHLAREIGLDEKTIRDICNEEIEALLARHKPVAPVALGIDELHLLGRKRTIFTDVGERRILDLIESMNRPQVDRWLSLLEDRKRIRIVTIDMWGPYREAVQALLPDAVIISDKWHVQSKANAALDVIRNRQRRGAKGKDRRNPWRARRLLHAHGRNLSPQRAFVLDGMLKNNELLSMAWHTKEAFYDIWGGANRPSRHEAETMFDRWKADIPDEVSEFRAVAKTIDGWREQVFAYFEHPYTNAYTEAANGLIKIANRAGRGYRFDAIRAKAISIEPRVPVNLFVCESCLGQYPLVLRHWLEPEPDPKRTRVWRVCATCFRLHTPRWFMPSANSTPKSG
;
A
#
# COMPACT_ATOMS: atom_id res chain seq x y z
N MET A 1 -39.03 39.45 -12.79
CA MET A 1 -38.72 38.67 -11.57
C MET A 1 -37.44 39.24 -10.98
N GLN A 2 -37.45 39.71 -9.74
CA GLN A 2 -36.18 39.96 -9.04
C GLN A 2 -35.48 38.62 -8.78
N PRO A 3 -34.15 38.53 -8.94
CA PRO A 3 -33.42 37.34 -8.52
C PRO A 3 -33.55 37.19 -7.00
N LEU A 4 -34.09 36.06 -6.55
CA LEU A 4 -34.08 35.71 -5.13
C LEU A 4 -32.62 35.60 -4.67
N PRO A 5 -32.21 36.30 -3.60
CA PRO A 5 -30.85 36.17 -3.07
C PRO A 5 -30.56 34.71 -2.72
N ASP A 6 -29.32 34.29 -2.96
CA ASP A 6 -28.81 32.92 -2.80
C ASP A 6 -29.45 31.79 -3.64
N MET A 7 -30.24 32.08 -4.67
CA MET A 7 -30.56 31.07 -5.69
C MET A 7 -29.38 30.80 -6.63
N ASP A 8 -29.20 29.54 -7.03
CA ASP A 8 -28.24 29.15 -8.07
C ASP A 8 -28.72 29.65 -9.44
N PRO A 9 -27.86 30.27 -10.27
CA PRO A 9 -28.29 30.87 -11.55
C PRO A 9 -28.72 29.83 -12.60
N GLN A 10 -28.36 28.55 -12.44
CA GLN A 10 -28.67 27.48 -13.39
C GLN A 10 -29.75 26.52 -12.86
N ARG A 11 -30.06 26.54 -11.55
CA ARG A 11 -30.85 25.51 -10.87
C ARG A 11 -31.91 26.10 -9.96
N ARG A 12 -33.05 25.41 -9.84
CA ARG A 12 -34.14 25.78 -8.93
C ARG A 12 -33.86 25.37 -7.47
N MET A 13 -32.69 25.74 -6.95
CA MET A 13 -32.27 25.50 -5.56
C MET A 13 -31.31 26.59 -5.10
N THR A 14 -31.04 26.67 -3.79
CA THR A 14 -30.08 27.64 -3.25
C THR A 14 -28.64 27.25 -3.52
N ARG A 15 -27.74 28.23 -3.63
CA ARG A 15 -26.28 28.05 -3.78
C ARG A 15 -25.72 27.16 -2.67
N ARG A 16 -26.14 27.41 -1.42
CA ARG A 16 -25.82 26.57 -0.25
C ARG A 16 -26.21 25.09 -0.43
N CYS A 17 -27.31 24.80 -1.13
CA CYS A 17 -27.70 23.43 -1.44
C CYS A 17 -26.75 22.82 -2.49
N VAL A 18 -26.44 23.56 -3.56
CA VAL A 18 -25.47 23.14 -4.58
C VAL A 18 -24.10 22.86 -3.96
N ASP A 19 -23.59 23.77 -3.13
CA ASP A 19 -22.27 23.64 -2.51
C ASP A 19 -22.21 22.48 -1.51
N HIS A 20 -23.29 22.26 -0.73
CA HIS A 20 -23.42 21.04 0.08
C HIS A 20 -23.40 19.76 -0.77
N ILE A 21 -24.08 19.75 -1.92
CA ILE A 21 -24.06 18.62 -2.86
C ILE A 21 -22.66 18.41 -3.44
N ARG A 22 -21.92 19.46 -3.78
CA ARG A 22 -20.54 19.40 -4.26
C ARG A 22 -19.61 18.75 -3.24
N GLU A 23 -19.58 19.29 -2.02
CA GLU A 23 -18.73 18.80 -0.92
C GLU A 23 -19.07 17.35 -0.53
N GLN A 24 -20.34 17.10 -0.19
CA GLN A 24 -20.77 15.80 0.27
C GLN A 24 -20.78 14.77 -0.86
N GLY A 25 -20.95 15.22 -2.10
CA GLY A 25 -20.89 14.42 -3.32
C GLY A 25 -19.58 13.67 -3.47
N LEU A 26 -18.46 14.25 -3.03
CA LEU A 26 -17.15 13.57 -3.03
C LEU A 26 -17.08 12.48 -1.94
N ILE A 27 -17.71 12.67 -0.78
CA ILE A 27 -17.56 11.76 0.37
C ILE A 27 -18.62 10.63 0.35
N ARG A 28 -19.86 10.93 -0.01
CA ARG A 28 -21.05 10.08 0.21
C ARG A 28 -21.57 9.50 -1.12
N PRO A 29 -22.41 8.43 -1.09
CA PRO A 29 -23.08 7.92 -2.29
C PRO A 29 -24.15 8.89 -2.80
N TYR A 30 -24.28 9.07 -4.12
CA TYR A 30 -25.27 10.00 -4.69
C TYR A 30 -26.72 9.62 -4.33
N ALA A 31 -27.05 8.32 -4.36
CA ALA A 31 -28.34 7.77 -3.93
C ALA A 31 -28.64 7.97 -2.42
N HIS A 32 -27.65 8.35 -1.61
CA HIS A 32 -27.88 8.74 -0.22
C HIS A 32 -28.25 10.22 -0.12
N LEU A 33 -27.46 11.09 -0.76
CA LEU A 33 -27.71 12.54 -0.82
C LEU A 33 -29.04 12.87 -1.49
N ALA A 34 -29.39 12.16 -2.56
CA ALA A 34 -30.68 12.27 -3.24
C ALA A 34 -31.86 12.12 -2.27
N ARG A 35 -31.83 11.07 -1.43
CA ARG A 35 -32.90 10.78 -0.44
C ARG A 35 -32.91 11.75 0.75
N GLU A 36 -31.75 12.23 1.16
CA GLU A 36 -31.59 13.17 2.27
C GLU A 36 -32.04 14.59 1.92
N ILE A 37 -31.76 15.04 0.70
CA ILE A 37 -32.08 16.39 0.22
C ILE A 37 -33.47 16.43 -0.46
N GLY A 38 -33.99 15.27 -0.89
CA GLY A 38 -35.27 15.17 -1.62
C GLY A 38 -35.15 15.51 -3.11
N LEU A 39 -34.01 15.20 -3.73
CA LEU A 39 -33.72 15.43 -5.15
C LEU A 39 -33.58 14.13 -5.92
N ASP A 40 -33.79 14.17 -7.23
CA ASP A 40 -33.47 13.04 -8.11
C ASP A 40 -31.96 12.80 -8.15
N GLU A 41 -31.55 11.52 -8.22
CA GLU A 41 -30.12 11.15 -8.21
C GLU A 41 -29.36 11.73 -9.42
N LYS A 42 -30.02 11.91 -10.56
CA LYS A 42 -29.41 12.56 -11.72
C LYS A 42 -29.03 14.00 -11.41
N THR A 43 -29.88 14.76 -10.71
CA THR A 43 -29.58 16.15 -10.31
C THR A 43 -28.36 16.21 -9.38
N ILE A 44 -28.27 15.29 -8.41
CA ILE A 44 -27.08 15.15 -7.56
C ILE A 44 -25.85 14.83 -8.40
N ARG A 45 -25.96 13.84 -9.30
CA ARG A 45 -24.87 13.37 -10.15
C ARG A 45 -24.33 14.45 -11.08
N ASP A 46 -25.21 15.23 -11.71
CA ASP A 46 -24.83 16.28 -12.66
C ASP A 46 -24.07 17.41 -11.92
N ILE A 47 -24.55 17.86 -10.75
CA ILE A 47 -23.83 18.82 -9.88
C ILE A 47 -22.47 18.26 -9.44
N CYS A 48 -22.41 16.99 -9.05
CA CYS A 48 -21.15 16.36 -8.64
C CYS A 48 -20.16 16.23 -9.80
N ASN A 49 -20.63 15.92 -11.02
CA ASN A 49 -19.78 15.78 -12.19
C ASN A 49 -19.09 17.10 -12.56
N GLU A 50 -19.81 18.23 -12.50
CA GLU A 50 -19.22 19.56 -12.72
C GLU A 50 -18.11 19.87 -11.70
N GLU A 51 -18.32 19.56 -10.42
CA GLU A 51 -17.29 19.72 -9.40
C GLU A 51 -16.11 18.76 -9.62
N ILE A 52 -16.38 17.51 -10.01
CA ILE A 52 -15.34 16.52 -10.34
C ILE A 52 -14.47 17.00 -11.50
N GLU A 53 -15.06 17.52 -12.58
CA GLU A 53 -14.33 18.08 -13.71
C GLU A 53 -13.49 19.29 -13.26
N ALA A 54 -14.08 20.19 -12.46
CA ALA A 54 -13.38 21.36 -11.94
C ALA A 54 -12.25 21.03 -10.94
N LEU A 55 -12.42 19.96 -10.14
CA LEU A 55 -11.41 19.45 -9.19
C LEU A 55 -10.27 18.78 -9.95
N LEU A 56 -10.58 17.87 -10.89
CA LEU A 56 -9.57 17.13 -11.65
C LEU A 56 -8.78 18.02 -12.61
N ALA A 57 -9.37 19.11 -13.12
CA ALA A 57 -8.66 20.13 -13.91
C ALA A 57 -7.69 20.98 -13.07
N ARG A 58 -7.98 21.15 -11.77
CA ARG A 58 -7.12 21.87 -10.80
C ARG A 58 -6.14 20.96 -10.07
N HIS A 59 -6.35 19.64 -10.10
CA HIS A 59 -5.53 18.66 -9.39
C HIS A 59 -4.10 18.60 -9.96
N LYS A 60 -3.14 19.04 -9.14
CA LYS A 60 -1.70 18.86 -9.38
C LYS A 60 -1.14 17.95 -8.29
N PRO A 61 -0.76 16.69 -8.60
CA PRO A 61 -0.08 15.85 -7.64
C PRO A 61 1.30 16.43 -7.31
N VAL A 62 1.61 16.51 -6.01
CA VAL A 62 2.92 16.97 -5.50
C VAL A 62 3.81 15.76 -5.30
N ALA A 63 5.09 15.86 -5.68
CA ALA A 63 6.07 14.80 -5.48
C ALA A 63 6.20 14.42 -3.98
N PRO A 64 5.94 13.16 -3.60
CA PRO A 64 6.18 12.68 -2.24
C PRO A 64 7.68 12.40 -2.02
N VAL A 65 8.09 12.17 -0.77
CA VAL A 65 9.45 11.64 -0.50
C VAL A 65 9.52 10.14 -0.82
N ALA A 66 8.40 9.42 -0.57
CA ALA A 66 8.24 8.00 -0.83
C ALA A 66 6.96 7.76 -1.67
N LEU A 67 7.15 7.41 -2.94
CA LEU A 67 6.07 7.16 -3.90
C LEU A 67 5.70 5.67 -3.92
N GLY A 68 4.42 5.33 -3.81
CA GLY A 68 3.91 3.98 -4.09
C GLY A 68 3.27 3.94 -5.48
N ILE A 69 3.60 2.92 -6.27
CA ILE A 69 2.98 2.66 -7.59
C ILE A 69 2.49 1.21 -7.60
N ASP A 70 1.18 1.01 -7.80
CA ASP A 70 0.56 -0.33 -7.71
C ASP A 70 -0.56 -0.54 -8.72
N GLU A 71 -1.00 -1.79 -8.88
CA GLU A 71 -2.22 -2.14 -9.61
C GLU A 71 -3.47 -1.99 -8.74
N LEU A 72 -4.49 -1.36 -9.32
CA LEU A 72 -5.87 -1.41 -8.82
C LEU A 72 -6.80 -1.98 -9.89
N HIS A 73 -7.45 -3.10 -9.61
CA HIS A 73 -8.56 -3.58 -10.42
C HIS A 73 -9.86 -2.83 -10.06
N LEU A 74 -10.39 -2.06 -11.02
CA LEU A 74 -11.52 -1.14 -10.83
C LEU A 74 -12.34 -1.02 -12.13
N LEU A 75 -13.68 -1.08 -12.01
CA LEU A 75 -14.61 -1.09 -13.15
C LEU A 75 -14.27 -2.17 -14.21
N GLY A 76 -13.90 -3.37 -13.76
CA GLY A 76 -13.57 -4.51 -14.63
C GLY A 76 -12.23 -4.40 -15.37
N ARG A 77 -11.42 -3.36 -15.10
CA ARG A 77 -10.13 -3.12 -15.75
C ARG A 77 -9.02 -2.93 -14.72
N LYS A 78 -7.79 -3.24 -15.10
CA LYS A 78 -6.59 -2.91 -14.32
C LYS A 78 -6.21 -1.44 -14.55
N ARG A 79 -5.83 -0.74 -13.49
CA ARG A 79 -5.49 0.69 -13.44
C ARG A 79 -4.26 0.87 -12.55
N THR A 80 -3.56 1.99 -12.65
CA THR A 80 -2.48 2.33 -11.72
C THR A 80 -2.99 3.27 -10.64
N ILE A 81 -2.60 3.01 -9.40
CA ILE A 81 -2.74 3.93 -8.26
C ILE A 81 -1.38 4.48 -7.88
N PHE A 82 -1.34 5.77 -7.55
CA PHE A 82 -0.18 6.45 -6.99
C PHE A 82 -0.47 6.90 -5.56
N THR A 83 0.47 6.68 -4.65
CA THR A 83 0.32 7.00 -3.22
C THR A 83 1.56 7.69 -2.65
N ASP A 84 1.33 8.54 -1.64
CA ASP A 84 2.38 8.94 -0.71
C ASP A 84 2.44 7.90 0.41
N VAL A 85 3.50 7.10 0.42
CA VAL A 85 3.70 6.02 1.40
C VAL A 85 4.04 6.58 2.79
N GLY A 86 4.63 7.78 2.84
CA GLY A 86 4.97 8.49 4.07
C GLY A 86 3.75 9.14 4.70
N GLU A 87 3.14 10.12 4.01
CA GLU A 87 1.95 10.83 4.48
C GLU A 87 0.68 9.97 4.49
N ARG A 88 0.72 8.74 3.94
CA ARG A 88 -0.41 7.80 3.85
C ARG A 88 -1.62 8.44 3.16
N ARG A 89 -1.39 8.89 1.93
CA ARG A 89 -2.37 9.61 1.09
C ARG A 89 -2.41 9.04 -0.34
N ILE A 90 -3.58 9.03 -0.96
CA ILE A 90 -3.71 8.76 -2.40
C ILE A 90 -3.34 10.02 -3.17
N LEU A 91 -2.39 9.91 -4.11
CA LEU A 91 -1.96 11.02 -4.94
C LEU A 91 -2.79 11.10 -6.22
N ASP A 92 -3.00 9.96 -6.89
CA ASP A 92 -3.77 9.90 -8.13
C ASP A 92 -4.13 8.46 -8.56
N LEU A 93 -5.02 8.35 -9.55
CA LEU A 93 -5.29 7.13 -10.32
C LEU A 93 -5.28 7.45 -11.82
N ILE A 94 -4.77 6.53 -12.64
CA ILE A 94 -4.81 6.62 -14.12
C ILE A 94 -5.51 5.41 -14.75
N GLU A 95 -6.06 5.59 -15.96
CA GLU A 95 -6.92 4.62 -16.64
C GLU A 95 -6.21 3.34 -17.14
N SER A 96 -4.88 3.34 -17.14
CA SER A 96 -4.07 2.28 -17.71
C SER A 96 -2.87 1.98 -16.82
N MET A 97 -2.37 0.75 -16.88
CA MET A 97 -1.05 0.41 -16.35
C MET A 97 0.08 0.72 -17.34
N ASN A 98 -0.19 0.99 -18.62
CA ASN A 98 0.88 1.04 -19.62
C ASN A 98 1.94 2.12 -19.32
N ARG A 99 3.20 1.80 -19.64
CA ARG A 99 4.35 2.66 -19.37
C ARG A 99 4.17 4.10 -19.89
N PRO A 100 3.67 4.37 -21.12
CA PRO A 100 3.46 5.74 -21.58
C PRO A 100 2.52 6.60 -20.71
N GLN A 101 1.54 6.00 -20.02
CA GLN A 101 0.65 6.73 -19.10
C GLN A 101 1.31 6.95 -17.73
N VAL A 102 2.11 5.99 -17.25
CA VAL A 102 2.94 6.15 -16.04
C VAL A 102 4.01 7.22 -16.26
N ASP A 103 4.73 7.17 -17.39
CA ASP A 103 5.76 8.12 -17.79
C ASP A 103 5.18 9.54 -17.88
N ARG A 104 3.99 9.68 -18.49
CA ARG A 104 3.24 10.95 -18.53
C ARG A 104 2.90 11.45 -17.13
N TRP A 105 2.40 10.60 -16.25
CA TRP A 105 2.02 10.99 -14.89
C TRP A 105 3.24 11.42 -14.06
N LEU A 106 4.33 10.64 -14.09
CA LEU A 106 5.60 10.98 -13.45
C LEU A 106 6.19 12.29 -13.97
N SER A 107 5.98 12.60 -15.25
CA SER A 107 6.44 13.87 -15.86
C SER A 107 5.61 15.09 -15.45
N LEU A 108 4.40 14.92 -14.93
CA LEU A 108 3.56 16.00 -14.40
C LEU A 108 3.91 16.41 -12.96
N LEU A 109 4.73 15.61 -12.26
CA LEU A 109 5.14 15.92 -10.88
C LEU A 109 6.12 17.09 -10.84
N GLU A 110 5.65 18.21 -10.28
CA GLU A 110 6.52 19.31 -9.87
C GLU A 110 7.49 18.82 -8.76
N ASP A 111 8.76 19.21 -8.87
CA ASP A 111 9.87 18.80 -8.00
C ASP A 111 10.05 17.27 -7.84
N ARG A 112 10.01 16.51 -8.94
CA ARG A 112 10.23 15.05 -8.93
C ARG A 112 11.53 14.56 -8.25
N LYS A 113 12.54 15.43 -8.10
CA LYS A 113 13.80 15.13 -7.37
C LYS A 113 13.59 14.92 -5.86
N ARG A 114 12.45 15.37 -5.33
CA ARG A 114 12.00 15.10 -3.96
C ARG A 114 11.73 13.62 -3.69
N ILE A 115 11.41 12.83 -4.73
CA ILE A 115 11.20 11.39 -4.59
C ILE A 115 12.55 10.71 -4.37
N ARG A 116 12.73 10.11 -3.19
CA ARG A 116 13.94 9.36 -2.83
C ARG A 116 13.70 7.85 -2.75
N ILE A 117 12.45 7.44 -2.50
CA ILE A 117 12.02 6.04 -2.44
C ILE A 117 10.85 5.83 -3.40
N VAL A 118 10.83 4.72 -4.13
CA VAL A 118 9.65 4.23 -4.86
C VAL A 118 9.35 2.78 -4.52
N THR A 119 8.17 2.48 -3.97
CA THR A 119 7.72 1.10 -3.74
C THR A 119 6.82 0.63 -4.88
N ILE A 120 7.16 -0.50 -5.51
CA ILE A 120 6.42 -1.06 -6.66
C ILE A 120 6.21 -2.57 -6.53
N ASP A 121 5.18 -3.13 -7.17
CA ASP A 121 5.17 -4.57 -7.51
C ASP A 121 6.30 -4.87 -8.51
N MET A 122 6.72 -6.14 -8.62
CA MET A 122 7.72 -6.65 -9.54
C MET A 122 7.22 -6.70 -11.00
N TRP A 123 6.78 -5.55 -11.51
CA TRP A 123 6.34 -5.35 -12.88
C TRP A 123 7.36 -4.48 -13.63
N GLY A 124 8.04 -5.08 -14.62
CA GLY A 124 9.15 -4.47 -15.35
C GLY A 124 8.89 -3.05 -15.87
N PRO A 125 7.73 -2.77 -16.50
CA PRO A 125 7.42 -1.44 -17.01
C PRO A 125 7.33 -0.33 -15.95
N TYR A 126 6.96 -0.62 -14.69
CA TYR A 126 7.07 0.36 -13.60
C TYR A 126 8.52 0.61 -13.23
N ARG A 127 9.36 -0.44 -13.13
CA ARG A 127 10.80 -0.29 -12.86
C ARG A 127 11.48 0.54 -13.94
N GLU A 128 11.20 0.27 -15.21
CA GLU A 128 11.73 1.02 -16.34
C GLU A 128 11.29 2.50 -16.34
N ALA A 129 10.02 2.78 -16.06
CA ALA A 129 9.50 4.16 -15.94
C ALA A 129 10.23 4.94 -14.84
N VAL A 130 10.38 4.32 -13.66
CA VAL A 130 11.05 4.92 -12.50
C VAL A 130 12.54 5.13 -12.77
N GLN A 131 13.25 4.13 -13.34
CA GLN A 131 14.66 4.27 -13.71
C GLN A 131 14.90 5.38 -14.75
N ALA A 132 13.96 5.59 -15.68
CA ALA A 132 14.08 6.62 -16.71
C ALA A 132 13.78 8.04 -16.21
N LEU A 133 12.85 8.22 -15.27
CA LEU A 133 12.34 9.55 -14.87
C LEU A 133 12.74 9.98 -13.46
N LEU A 134 13.11 9.02 -12.60
CA LEU A 134 13.50 9.19 -11.20
C LEU A 134 14.82 8.42 -10.91
N PRO A 135 15.92 8.68 -11.64
CA PRO A 135 17.15 7.88 -11.55
C PRO A 135 17.82 7.91 -10.16
N ASP A 136 17.60 8.96 -9.37
CA ASP A 136 18.16 9.14 -8.03
C ASP A 136 17.33 8.44 -6.92
N ALA A 137 16.23 7.78 -7.27
CA ALA A 137 15.30 7.16 -6.32
C ALA A 137 15.58 5.66 -6.14
N VAL A 138 15.62 5.20 -4.88
CA VAL A 138 15.76 3.77 -4.57
C VAL A 138 14.42 3.08 -4.83
N ILE A 139 14.44 2.10 -5.72
CA ILE A 139 13.27 1.27 -6.05
C ILE A 139 13.24 0.08 -5.11
N ILE A 140 12.11 -0.12 -4.43
CA ILE A 140 11.87 -1.24 -3.50
C ILE A 140 10.73 -2.10 -4.04
N SER A 141 10.97 -3.40 -4.19
CA SER A 141 9.90 -4.36 -4.50
C SER A 141 9.05 -4.61 -3.26
N ASP A 142 7.72 -4.54 -3.42
CA ASP A 142 6.82 -4.75 -2.29
C ASP A 142 6.96 -6.16 -1.69
N LYS A 143 7.25 -6.19 -0.37
CA LYS A 143 7.49 -7.40 0.40
C LYS A 143 6.34 -8.41 0.31
N TRP A 144 5.08 -7.95 0.28
CA TRP A 144 3.94 -8.87 0.17
C TRP A 144 3.92 -9.54 -1.21
N HIS A 145 4.16 -8.79 -2.29
CA HIS A 145 4.28 -9.35 -3.63
C HIS A 145 5.47 -10.31 -3.77
N VAL A 146 6.60 -10.04 -3.09
CA VAL A 146 7.74 -10.97 -3.02
C VAL A 146 7.35 -12.28 -2.32
N GLN A 147 6.78 -12.20 -1.12
CA GLN A 147 6.40 -13.38 -0.33
C GLN A 147 5.25 -14.17 -0.98
N SER A 148 4.32 -13.52 -1.68
CA SER A 148 3.21 -14.21 -2.35
C SER A 148 3.65 -15.13 -3.51
N LYS A 149 4.84 -14.93 -4.10
CA LYS A 149 5.40 -15.86 -5.09
C LYS A 149 5.72 -17.24 -4.49
N ALA A 150 6.17 -17.30 -3.25
CA ALA A 150 6.38 -18.57 -2.53
C ALA A 150 5.04 -19.28 -2.24
N ASN A 151 3.99 -18.53 -1.87
CA ASN A 151 2.62 -19.05 -1.78
C ASN A 151 2.10 -19.61 -3.12
N ALA A 152 2.45 -18.97 -4.25
CA ALA A 152 2.07 -19.41 -5.59
C ALA A 152 2.79 -20.71 -5.99
N ALA A 153 4.10 -20.83 -5.72
CA ALA A 153 4.84 -22.08 -5.94
C ALA A 153 4.26 -23.25 -5.11
N LEU A 154 3.99 -23.01 -3.82
CA LEU A 154 3.30 -23.97 -2.96
C LEU A 154 1.92 -24.38 -3.51
N ASP A 155 1.17 -23.44 -4.09
CA ASP A 155 -0.10 -23.73 -4.77
C ASP A 155 0.06 -24.60 -6.03
N VAL A 156 1.15 -24.44 -6.81
CA VAL A 156 1.42 -25.30 -7.97
C VAL A 156 1.69 -26.73 -7.51
N ILE A 157 2.57 -26.93 -6.53
CA ILE A 157 2.89 -28.25 -5.95
C ILE A 157 1.62 -28.91 -5.38
N ARG A 158 0.83 -28.14 -4.61
CA ARG A 158 -0.47 -28.57 -4.07
C ARG A 158 -1.44 -28.98 -5.20
N ASN A 159 -1.52 -28.22 -6.28
CA ASN A 159 -2.38 -28.55 -7.43
C ASN A 159 -1.86 -29.76 -8.22
N ARG A 160 -0.54 -29.95 -8.35
CA ARG A 160 0.13 -31.11 -8.96
C ARG A 160 -0.28 -32.38 -8.24
N GLN A 161 -0.12 -32.41 -6.92
CA GLN A 161 -0.50 -33.55 -6.08
C GLN A 161 -2.02 -33.83 -6.11
N ARG A 162 -2.88 -32.79 -6.10
CA ARG A 162 -4.34 -32.95 -6.22
C ARG A 162 -4.78 -33.61 -7.53
N ARG A 163 -4.00 -33.48 -8.61
CA ARG A 163 -4.29 -34.15 -9.90
C ARG A 163 -4.00 -35.66 -9.85
N GLY A 164 -3.02 -36.09 -9.05
CA GLY A 164 -2.72 -37.52 -8.83
C GLY A 164 -3.64 -38.24 -7.84
N ALA A 165 -4.24 -37.51 -6.88
CA ALA A 165 -5.06 -38.10 -5.82
C ALA A 165 -6.44 -38.64 -6.31
N LYS A 166 -6.81 -39.84 -5.86
CA LYS A 166 -8.11 -40.49 -6.10
C LYS A 166 -8.98 -40.48 -4.82
N GLY A 167 -10.27 -40.79 -4.96
CA GLY A 167 -11.15 -41.09 -3.81
C GLY A 167 -11.26 -40.00 -2.73
N LYS A 168 -11.23 -40.41 -1.45
CA LYS A 168 -11.38 -39.53 -0.28
C LYS A 168 -10.20 -38.56 -0.10
N ASP A 169 -9.00 -38.93 -0.55
CA ASP A 169 -7.78 -38.09 -0.45
C ASP A 169 -7.91 -36.79 -1.26
N ARG A 170 -8.74 -36.82 -2.31
CA ARG A 170 -9.10 -35.64 -3.11
C ARG A 170 -9.94 -34.61 -2.36
N ARG A 171 -10.39 -34.88 -1.12
CA ARG A 171 -11.24 -33.99 -0.29
C ARG A 171 -10.55 -33.37 0.93
N ASN A 172 -9.62 -34.06 1.60
CA ASN A 172 -9.24 -33.69 2.98
C ASN A 172 -8.22 -32.53 3.12
N PRO A 173 -7.03 -32.55 2.50
CA PRO A 173 -6.02 -31.47 2.66
C PRO A 173 -6.41 -30.11 2.06
N TRP A 174 -7.37 -30.08 1.14
CA TRP A 174 -7.44 -29.01 0.13
C TRP A 174 -8.20 -27.75 0.55
N ARG A 175 -8.96 -27.80 1.65
CA ARG A 175 -9.58 -26.61 2.28
C ARG A 175 -8.58 -25.76 3.06
N ALA A 176 -7.40 -26.30 3.37
CA ALA A 176 -6.40 -25.67 4.22
C ALA A 176 -5.43 -24.71 3.48
N ARG A 177 -5.74 -24.24 2.27
CA ARG A 177 -4.90 -23.24 1.56
C ARG A 177 -4.57 -22.02 2.44
N ARG A 178 -5.58 -21.49 3.15
CA ARG A 178 -5.40 -20.37 4.11
C ARG A 178 -4.56 -20.72 5.34
N LEU A 179 -4.37 -22.00 5.64
CA LEU A 179 -3.50 -22.49 6.71
C LEU A 179 -2.06 -22.61 6.21
N LEU A 180 -1.87 -23.21 5.04
CA LEU A 180 -0.58 -23.34 4.35
C LEU A 180 0.04 -21.98 3.99
N HIS A 181 -0.78 -21.02 3.56
CA HIS A 181 -0.31 -19.67 3.19
C HIS A 181 0.06 -18.78 4.37
N ALA A 182 -0.46 -19.08 5.56
CA ALA A 182 -0.05 -18.40 6.78
C ALA A 182 1.40 -18.78 7.13
N HIS A 183 2.10 -17.86 7.78
CA HIS A 183 3.39 -18.12 8.42
C HIS A 183 3.12 -18.90 9.71
N GLY A 184 3.87 -19.97 9.98
CA GLY A 184 3.68 -20.86 11.13
C GLY A 184 3.69 -20.12 12.46
N ARG A 185 4.59 -19.14 12.62
CA ARG A 185 4.68 -18.27 13.80
C ARG A 185 3.45 -17.39 14.07
N ASN A 186 2.56 -17.23 13.08
CA ASN A 186 1.32 -16.46 13.17
C ASN A 186 0.07 -17.36 13.36
N LEU A 187 0.24 -18.67 13.56
CA LEU A 187 -0.88 -19.60 13.78
C LEU A 187 -1.23 -19.71 15.26
N SER A 188 -2.53 -19.84 15.57
CA SER A 188 -2.95 -20.24 16.91
C SER A 188 -2.56 -21.71 17.17
N PRO A 189 -2.42 -22.15 18.43
CA PRO A 189 -2.03 -23.54 18.75
C PRO A 189 -2.91 -24.59 18.07
N GLN A 190 -4.23 -24.37 18.00
CA GLN A 190 -5.17 -25.28 17.34
C GLN A 190 -4.93 -25.34 15.82
N ARG A 191 -4.60 -24.21 15.20
CA ARG A 191 -4.29 -24.15 13.76
C ARG A 191 -2.93 -24.76 13.46
N ALA A 192 -1.94 -24.58 14.33
CA ALA A 192 -0.63 -25.23 14.23
C ALA A 192 -0.75 -26.75 14.35
N PHE A 193 -1.54 -27.27 15.30
CA PHE A 193 -1.80 -28.71 15.45
C PHE A 193 -2.46 -29.32 14.20
N VAL A 194 -3.47 -28.65 13.62
CA VAL A 194 -4.10 -29.10 12.36
C VAL A 194 -3.09 -29.09 11.20
N LEU A 195 -2.19 -28.10 11.14
CA LEU A 195 -1.15 -28.03 10.12
C LEU A 195 -0.13 -29.17 10.29
N ASP A 196 0.39 -29.39 11.50
CA ASP A 196 1.33 -30.47 11.82
C ASP A 196 0.78 -31.85 11.39
N GLY A 197 -0.46 -32.15 11.77
CA GLY A 197 -1.14 -33.38 11.32
C GLY A 197 -1.31 -33.47 9.80
N MET A 198 -1.44 -32.34 9.09
CA MET A 198 -1.48 -32.34 7.62
C MET A 198 -0.11 -32.57 6.97
N LEU A 199 0.97 -31.99 7.53
CA LEU A 199 2.32 -32.12 6.97
C LEU A 199 2.89 -33.52 7.23
N LYS A 200 2.64 -34.09 8.42
CA LYS A 200 3.04 -35.48 8.77
C LYS A 200 2.44 -36.54 7.84
N ASN A 201 1.23 -36.32 7.35
CA ASN A 201 0.56 -37.23 6.41
C ASN A 201 0.93 -36.97 4.94
N ASN A 202 1.88 -36.07 4.65
CA ASN A 202 2.17 -35.62 3.29
C ASN A 202 3.57 -34.99 3.16
N GLU A 203 4.59 -35.83 2.93
CA GLU A 203 6.01 -35.45 2.81
C GLU A 203 6.24 -34.33 1.79
N LEU A 204 5.70 -34.46 0.56
CA LEU A 204 5.84 -33.44 -0.48
C LEU A 204 5.27 -32.08 -0.06
N LEU A 205 4.12 -32.07 0.63
CA LEU A 205 3.51 -30.84 1.14
C LEU A 205 4.29 -30.27 2.34
N SER A 206 4.87 -31.14 3.16
CA SER A 206 5.79 -30.78 4.25
C SER A 206 7.03 -30.05 3.70
N MET A 207 7.75 -30.67 2.76
CA MET A 207 8.91 -30.07 2.08
C MET A 207 8.56 -28.73 1.44
N ALA A 208 7.43 -28.65 0.73
CA ALA A 208 6.99 -27.42 0.07
C ALA A 208 6.61 -26.31 1.07
N TRP A 209 6.02 -26.67 2.21
CA TRP A 209 5.67 -25.69 3.25
C TRP A 209 6.92 -25.20 4.00
N HIS A 210 7.84 -26.09 4.37
CA HIS A 210 9.11 -25.71 4.99
C HIS A 210 9.99 -24.86 4.06
N THR A 211 10.04 -25.16 2.75
CA THR A 211 10.74 -24.34 1.75
C THR A 211 10.15 -22.92 1.68
N LYS A 212 8.83 -22.77 1.82
CA LYS A 212 8.16 -21.46 1.91
C LYS A 212 8.47 -20.74 3.23
N GLU A 213 8.46 -21.42 4.37
CA GLU A 213 8.78 -20.79 5.67
C GLU A 213 10.23 -20.29 5.70
N ALA A 214 11.19 -21.11 5.24
CA ALA A 214 12.59 -20.70 5.14
C ALA A 214 12.78 -19.46 4.25
N PHE A 215 11.98 -19.32 3.18
CA PHE A 215 11.93 -18.09 2.38
C PHE A 215 11.37 -16.89 3.15
N TYR A 216 10.35 -17.09 3.99
CA TYR A 216 9.77 -16.01 4.80
C TYR A 216 10.72 -15.51 5.89
N ASP A 217 11.51 -16.41 6.48
CA ASP A 217 12.43 -16.09 7.57
C ASP A 217 13.59 -15.16 7.13
N ILE A 218 13.91 -15.10 5.83
CA ILE A 218 14.84 -14.11 5.22
C ILE A 218 14.47 -12.66 5.62
N TRP A 219 13.18 -12.36 5.77
CA TRP A 219 12.72 -11.01 6.14
C TRP A 219 12.77 -10.68 7.63
N GLY A 220 13.20 -11.61 8.48
CA GLY A 220 13.32 -11.44 9.91
C GLY A 220 11.98 -11.44 10.68
N GLY A 221 12.11 -11.69 11.98
CA GLY A 221 11.04 -11.56 12.96
C GLY A 221 11.09 -10.20 13.65
N ALA A 222 11.25 -10.21 14.98
CA ALA A 222 11.53 -9.01 15.76
C ALA A 222 12.89 -8.38 15.40
N ASN A 223 13.87 -9.20 15.03
CA ASN A 223 15.17 -8.75 14.52
C ASN A 223 15.16 -8.90 12.99
N ARG A 224 15.37 -7.79 12.27
CA ARG A 224 15.58 -7.78 10.82
C ARG A 224 17.08 -7.95 10.55
N PRO A 225 17.50 -8.87 9.66
CA PRO A 225 18.90 -8.96 9.24
C PRO A 225 19.33 -7.72 8.45
N SER A 226 20.64 -7.51 8.35
CA SER A 226 21.23 -6.59 7.37
C SER A 226 20.97 -7.08 5.94
N ARG A 227 21.17 -6.20 4.95
CA ARG A 227 21.07 -6.55 3.52
C ARG A 227 21.95 -7.75 3.16
N HIS A 228 23.22 -7.73 3.55
CA HIS A 228 24.19 -8.78 3.25
C HIS A 228 23.82 -10.14 3.86
N GLU A 229 23.32 -10.14 5.11
CA GLU A 229 22.81 -11.35 5.75
C GLU A 229 21.56 -11.89 5.04
N ALA A 230 20.60 -11.02 4.68
CA ALA A 230 19.39 -11.41 3.96
C ALA A 230 19.71 -12.00 2.57
N GLU A 231 20.66 -11.41 1.85
CA GLU A 231 21.19 -11.93 0.59
C GLU A 231 21.85 -13.30 0.77
N THR A 232 22.67 -13.46 1.81
CA THR A 232 23.30 -14.75 2.15
C THR A 232 22.28 -15.81 2.53
N MET A 233 21.22 -15.45 3.27
CA MET A 233 20.11 -16.36 3.60
C MET A 233 19.34 -16.77 2.34
N PHE A 234 19.12 -15.85 1.39
CA PHE A 234 18.49 -16.15 0.12
C PHE A 234 19.33 -17.07 -0.77
N ASP A 235 20.64 -16.84 -0.87
CA ASP A 235 21.52 -17.68 -1.70
C ASP A 235 21.64 -19.10 -1.14
N ARG A 236 21.67 -19.26 0.20
CA ARG A 236 21.54 -20.57 0.86
C ARG A 236 20.18 -21.21 0.58
N TRP A 237 19.09 -20.50 0.85
CA TRP A 237 17.73 -20.99 0.58
C TRP A 237 17.55 -21.45 -0.87
N LYS A 238 18.15 -20.74 -1.83
CA LYS A 238 18.14 -21.05 -3.27
C LYS A 238 18.95 -22.30 -3.62
N ALA A 239 20.07 -22.54 -2.95
CA ALA A 239 20.87 -23.75 -3.08
C ALA A 239 20.15 -24.96 -2.47
N ASP A 240 19.52 -24.76 -1.30
CA ASP A 240 18.86 -25.79 -0.50
C ASP A 240 17.46 -26.21 -1.02
N ILE A 241 16.98 -25.66 -2.16
CA ILE A 241 15.68 -26.03 -2.75
C ILE A 241 15.69 -27.51 -3.20
N PRO A 242 14.87 -28.39 -2.59
CA PRO A 242 14.78 -29.79 -3.01
C PRO A 242 14.16 -29.95 -4.40
N ASP A 243 14.58 -30.98 -5.14
CA ASP A 243 14.12 -31.21 -6.52
C ASP A 243 12.64 -31.56 -6.62
N GLU A 244 12.09 -32.23 -5.59
CA GLU A 244 10.67 -32.55 -5.45
C GLU A 244 9.79 -31.28 -5.46
N VAL A 245 10.34 -30.14 -5.04
CA VAL A 245 9.65 -28.84 -4.96
C VAL A 245 10.33 -27.79 -5.83
N SER A 246 10.94 -28.23 -6.93
CA SER A 246 11.67 -27.41 -7.91
C SER A 246 10.87 -26.24 -8.50
N GLU A 247 9.55 -26.17 -8.33
CA GLU A 247 8.75 -24.95 -8.57
C GLU A 247 9.28 -23.70 -7.85
N PHE A 248 9.92 -23.84 -6.67
CA PHE A 248 10.56 -22.72 -5.98
C PHE A 248 11.79 -22.16 -6.73
N ARG A 249 12.43 -22.93 -7.62
CA ARG A 249 13.54 -22.43 -8.47
C ARG A 249 13.07 -21.28 -9.39
N ALA A 250 11.79 -21.26 -9.78
CA ALA A 250 11.21 -20.15 -10.54
C ALA A 250 11.00 -18.88 -9.67
N VAL A 251 10.73 -19.04 -8.38
CA VAL A 251 10.72 -17.92 -7.41
C VAL A 251 12.14 -17.37 -7.29
N ALA A 252 13.13 -18.23 -7.06
CA ALA A 252 14.54 -17.82 -6.96
C ALA A 252 15.00 -17.01 -8.18
N LYS A 253 14.78 -17.53 -9.40
CA LYS A 253 15.08 -16.81 -10.67
C LYS A 253 14.37 -15.46 -10.77
N THR A 254 13.16 -15.33 -10.22
CA THR A 254 12.44 -14.05 -10.19
C THR A 254 13.11 -13.06 -9.23
N ILE A 255 13.54 -13.52 -8.05
CA ILE A 255 14.25 -12.68 -7.08
C ILE A 255 15.62 -12.27 -7.59
N ASP A 256 16.36 -13.15 -8.28
CA ASP A 256 17.62 -12.78 -8.95
C ASP A 256 17.43 -11.61 -9.92
N GLY A 257 16.37 -11.66 -10.76
CA GLY A 257 16.04 -10.59 -11.72
C GLY A 257 15.54 -9.27 -11.10
N TRP A 258 15.31 -9.26 -9.79
CA TRP A 258 14.84 -8.10 -9.00
C TRP A 258 15.71 -7.85 -7.76
N ARG A 259 16.91 -8.46 -7.69
CA ARG A 259 17.70 -8.60 -6.45
C ARG A 259 17.89 -7.27 -5.73
N GLU A 260 18.43 -6.28 -6.43
CA GLU A 260 18.60 -4.92 -5.94
C GLU A 260 17.31 -4.33 -5.32
N GLN A 261 16.18 -4.46 -6.01
CA GLN A 261 14.90 -3.90 -5.55
C GLN A 261 14.31 -4.68 -4.37
N VAL A 262 14.52 -5.99 -4.31
CA VAL A 262 14.05 -6.84 -3.21
C VAL A 262 14.87 -6.60 -1.94
N PHE A 263 16.19 -6.47 -2.06
CA PHE A 263 17.09 -6.33 -0.91
C PHE A 263 17.27 -4.88 -0.43
N ALA A 264 16.95 -3.88 -1.25
CA ALA A 264 16.82 -2.48 -0.81
C ALA A 264 15.84 -2.30 0.38
N TYR A 265 14.87 -3.21 0.56
CA TYR A 265 13.98 -3.22 1.74
C TYR A 265 14.73 -3.29 3.09
N PHE A 266 15.88 -3.97 3.14
CA PHE A 266 16.61 -4.17 4.39
C PHE A 266 17.34 -2.89 4.84
N GLU A 267 17.70 -2.03 3.89
CA GLU A 267 18.27 -0.69 4.11
C GLU A 267 17.16 0.36 4.31
N HIS A 268 16.08 0.25 3.54
CA HIS A 268 14.96 1.18 3.53
C HIS A 268 13.62 0.40 3.68
N PRO A 269 13.07 0.25 4.89
CA PRO A 269 11.95 -0.67 5.15
C PRO A 269 10.56 -0.12 4.79
N TYR A 270 10.46 0.54 3.63
CA TYR A 270 9.18 0.98 3.07
C TYR A 270 8.40 -0.24 2.56
N THR A 271 7.08 -0.21 2.71
CA THR A 271 6.18 -1.26 2.23
C THR A 271 4.96 -0.63 1.58
N ASN A 272 4.35 -1.33 0.63
CA ASN A 272 3.18 -0.83 -0.07
C ASN A 272 1.86 -1.05 0.72
N ALA A 273 1.96 -1.33 2.03
CA ALA A 273 0.83 -1.72 2.88
C ALA A 273 -0.26 -0.65 3.00
N TYR A 274 0.11 0.65 2.94
CA TYR A 274 -0.90 1.71 2.86
C TYR A 274 -1.67 1.67 1.53
N THR A 275 -1.00 1.37 0.42
CA THR A 275 -1.60 1.28 -0.91
C THR A 275 -2.60 0.11 -1.00
N GLU A 276 -2.37 -1.00 -0.30
CA GLU A 276 -3.38 -2.07 -0.15
C GLU A 276 -4.63 -1.55 0.58
N ALA A 277 -4.46 -0.82 1.68
CA ALA A 277 -5.58 -0.22 2.41
C ALA A 277 -6.34 0.82 1.57
N ALA A 278 -5.63 1.67 0.84
CA ALA A 278 -6.17 2.63 -0.11
C ALA A 278 -6.96 1.94 -1.24
N ASN A 279 -6.41 0.88 -1.83
CA ASN A 279 -7.09 0.01 -2.79
C ASN A 279 -8.39 -0.56 -2.20
N GLY A 280 -8.40 -0.93 -0.92
CA GLY A 280 -9.59 -1.34 -0.17
C GLY A 280 -10.66 -0.24 -0.09
N LEU A 281 -10.28 0.98 0.29
CA LEU A 281 -11.18 2.14 0.39
C LEU A 281 -11.80 2.51 -0.97
N ILE A 282 -11.01 2.53 -2.04
CA ILE A 282 -11.49 2.82 -3.39
C ILE A 282 -12.47 1.74 -3.88
N LYS A 283 -12.20 0.46 -3.57
CA LYS A 283 -13.13 -0.65 -3.83
C LYS A 283 -14.41 -0.58 -2.98
N ILE A 284 -14.40 0.10 -1.83
CA ILE A 284 -15.64 0.40 -1.07
C ILE A 284 -16.42 1.52 -1.77
N ALA A 285 -15.77 2.64 -2.12
CA ALA A 285 -16.41 3.76 -2.81
C ALA A 285 -17.08 3.33 -4.13
N ASN A 286 -16.37 2.53 -4.94
CA ASN A 286 -16.91 1.97 -6.19
C ASN A 286 -18.09 1.00 -5.98
N ARG A 287 -18.12 0.22 -4.90
CA ARG A 287 -19.25 -0.66 -4.59
C ARG A 287 -20.47 0.11 -4.07
N ALA A 288 -20.25 1.24 -3.40
CA ALA A 288 -21.31 2.11 -2.90
C ALA A 288 -21.96 2.96 -4.01
N GLY A 289 -21.21 3.31 -5.06
CA GLY A 289 -21.69 4.11 -6.19
C GLY A 289 -21.98 3.28 -7.44
N ARG A 290 -23.24 2.88 -7.65
CA ARG A 290 -23.67 2.33 -8.94
C ARG A 290 -23.61 3.42 -10.02
N GLY A 291 -23.12 3.06 -11.20
CA GLY A 291 -23.06 3.97 -12.36
C GLY A 291 -21.99 5.06 -12.28
N TYR A 292 -21.05 4.99 -11.32
CA TYR A 292 -19.93 5.93 -11.27
C TYR A 292 -18.99 5.73 -12.45
N ARG A 293 -18.69 6.83 -13.15
CA ARG A 293 -17.59 6.94 -14.11
C ARG A 293 -16.23 6.91 -13.39
N PHE A 294 -15.15 6.69 -14.14
CA PHE A 294 -13.81 6.62 -13.54
C PHE A 294 -13.36 7.95 -12.94
N ASP A 295 -13.61 9.07 -13.61
CA ASP A 295 -13.38 10.43 -13.10
C ASP A 295 -13.98 10.64 -11.70
N ALA A 296 -15.23 10.25 -11.48
CA ALA A 296 -15.88 10.30 -10.18
C ALA A 296 -15.15 9.45 -9.13
N ILE A 297 -14.74 8.21 -9.46
CA ILE A 297 -14.00 7.37 -8.51
C ILE A 297 -12.59 7.93 -8.24
N ARG A 298 -11.92 8.50 -9.25
CA ARG A 298 -10.61 9.15 -9.16
C ARG A 298 -10.67 10.37 -8.24
N ALA A 299 -11.61 11.29 -8.48
CA ALA A 299 -11.80 12.47 -7.62
C ALA A 299 -12.15 12.06 -6.19
N LYS A 300 -13.10 11.13 -6.02
CA LYS A 300 -13.46 10.59 -4.71
C LYS A 300 -12.26 9.97 -3.98
N ALA A 301 -11.38 9.27 -4.68
CA ALA A 301 -10.19 8.64 -4.13
C ALA A 301 -9.11 9.64 -3.70
N ILE A 302 -8.87 10.68 -4.49
CA ILE A 302 -7.93 11.77 -4.16
C ILE A 302 -8.45 12.56 -2.94
N SER A 303 -9.77 12.75 -2.84
CA SER A 303 -10.43 13.38 -1.69
C SER A 303 -10.56 12.48 -0.44
N ILE A 304 -9.98 11.28 -0.43
CA ILE A 304 -9.92 10.45 0.80
C ILE A 304 -8.85 11.03 1.72
N GLU A 305 -9.29 11.65 2.81
CA GLU A 305 -8.39 12.05 3.90
C GLU A 305 -7.71 10.80 4.55
N PRO A 306 -6.43 10.91 4.94
CA PRO A 306 -5.72 9.85 5.66
C PRO A 306 -6.42 9.44 6.96
N ARG A 307 -7.12 8.31 6.95
CA ARG A 307 -7.76 7.75 8.16
C ARG A 307 -6.75 6.95 8.99
N VAL A 308 -5.88 7.64 9.75
CA VAL A 308 -4.95 6.97 10.67
C VAL A 308 -4.77 7.78 11.98
N PRO A 309 -4.76 7.14 13.17
CA PRO A 309 -4.56 7.87 14.45
C PRO A 309 -3.17 8.49 14.62
N VAL A 310 -2.21 8.03 13.81
CA VAL A 310 -0.83 8.51 13.81
C VAL A 310 -0.35 8.56 12.35
N ASN A 311 -0.17 9.75 11.82
CA ASN A 311 0.53 9.93 10.55
C ASN A 311 1.98 9.44 10.69
N LEU A 312 2.62 9.07 9.58
CA LEU A 312 4.07 8.89 9.56
C LEU A 312 4.72 10.12 8.95
N PHE A 313 5.78 10.59 9.59
CA PHE A 313 6.70 11.57 9.04
C PHE A 313 7.90 10.84 8.43
N VAL A 314 8.27 11.20 7.21
CA VAL A 314 9.49 10.72 6.55
C VAL A 314 10.57 11.79 6.66
N CYS A 315 11.69 11.44 7.28
CA CYS A 315 12.84 12.34 7.30
C CYS A 315 13.52 12.42 5.93
N GLU A 316 13.57 13.61 5.33
CA GLU A 316 14.18 13.82 4.01
C GLU A 316 15.71 13.58 3.96
N SER A 317 16.39 13.57 5.11
CA SER A 317 17.83 13.32 5.20
C SER A 317 18.18 11.84 5.46
N CYS A 318 17.55 11.19 6.45
CA CYS A 318 17.85 9.80 6.81
C CYS A 318 16.83 8.77 6.28
N LEU A 319 15.76 9.20 5.60
CA LEU A 319 14.67 8.37 5.08
C LEU A 319 13.97 7.48 6.13
N GLY A 320 14.18 7.73 7.42
CA GLY A 320 13.46 7.08 8.51
C GLY A 320 11.99 7.48 8.58
N GLN A 321 11.13 6.53 8.98
CA GLN A 321 9.70 6.75 9.22
C GLN A 321 9.44 6.90 10.73
N TYR A 322 8.73 7.96 11.13
CA TYR A 322 8.48 8.29 12.53
C TYR A 322 7.00 8.64 12.78
N PRO A 323 6.39 8.26 13.92
CA PRO A 323 5.04 8.68 14.26
C PRO A 323 4.95 10.20 14.43
N LEU A 324 3.98 10.85 13.77
CA LEU A 324 3.83 12.32 13.66
C LEU A 324 3.34 13.02 14.96
N VAL A 325 3.45 12.34 16.11
CA VAL A 325 3.15 12.91 17.45
C VAL A 325 4.22 13.92 17.90
N LEU A 326 5.28 14.09 17.11
CA LEU A 326 6.51 14.81 17.47
C LEU A 326 6.69 16.07 16.61
N ARG A 327 6.39 17.24 17.18
CA ARG A 327 6.64 18.57 16.58
C ARG A 327 7.80 19.28 17.31
N HIS A 328 9.01 19.27 16.78
CA HIS A 328 10.12 20.11 17.27
C HIS A 328 11.02 20.60 16.12
N TRP A 329 11.71 21.72 16.33
CA TRP A 329 12.24 22.59 15.26
C TRP A 329 13.77 22.61 15.18
N LEU A 330 14.28 23.06 14.03
CA LEU A 330 15.64 23.59 13.83
C LEU A 330 15.54 24.87 12.98
N GLU A 331 15.95 26.00 13.56
CA GLU A 331 16.10 27.30 12.90
C GLU A 331 17.41 27.35 12.08
N PRO A 332 17.49 28.17 11.00
CA PRO A 332 17.44 29.64 11.07
C PRO A 332 16.42 30.32 10.14
N GLU A 333 15.98 31.50 10.61
CA GLU A 333 15.15 32.58 10.02
C GLU A 333 13.95 32.25 9.10
N PRO A 334 12.74 32.77 9.39
CA PRO A 334 11.52 32.45 8.64
C PRO A 334 11.33 33.32 7.38
N ASP A 335 11.21 32.69 6.21
CA ASP A 335 10.58 33.29 5.02
C ASP A 335 9.05 33.27 5.20
N PRO A 336 8.36 34.44 5.24
CA PRO A 336 6.91 34.50 5.49
C PRO A 336 6.04 33.95 4.35
N LYS A 337 6.60 33.47 3.22
CA LYS A 337 5.82 33.00 2.05
C LYS A 337 5.64 31.48 1.94
N ARG A 338 6.10 30.66 2.90
CA ARG A 338 5.95 29.18 2.85
C ARG A 338 5.17 28.60 4.05
N THR A 339 3.94 28.13 3.81
CA THR A 339 3.04 27.55 4.84
C THR A 339 3.12 26.02 5.00
N ARG A 340 4.17 25.36 4.49
CA ARG A 340 4.59 24.01 4.90
C ARG A 340 6.11 23.94 4.98
N VAL A 341 6.65 23.66 6.16
CA VAL A 341 8.10 23.45 6.38
C VAL A 341 8.30 22.27 7.32
N TRP A 342 9.10 21.29 6.89
CA TRP A 342 9.63 20.22 7.73
C TRP A 342 11.09 19.96 7.34
N ARG A 343 12.00 19.87 8.31
CA ARG A 343 13.42 19.50 8.13
C ARG A 343 13.83 18.58 9.27
N VAL A 344 14.73 17.63 9.01
CA VAL A 344 15.57 17.04 10.06
C VAL A 344 16.82 16.41 9.45
N CYS A 345 18.00 16.75 9.98
CA CYS A 345 18.72 15.83 10.87
C CYS A 345 19.80 16.58 11.68
N ALA A 346 20.05 16.11 12.90
CA ALA A 346 21.39 15.85 13.40
C ALA A 346 21.26 14.48 14.08
N THR A 347 21.29 13.44 13.23
CA THR A 347 20.74 12.10 13.51
C THR A 347 19.24 12.11 13.89
N CYS A 348 18.47 12.91 13.14
CA CYS A 348 17.01 12.85 13.03
C CYS A 348 16.13 12.88 14.31
N PHE A 349 16.38 13.59 15.41
CA PHE A 349 17.47 14.48 15.85
C PHE A 349 17.77 14.06 17.29
N ARG A 350 18.94 13.43 17.53
CA ARG A 350 19.18 12.54 18.69
C ARG A 350 17.95 11.70 19.10
N LEU A 351 17.18 11.17 18.13
CA LEU A 351 16.02 10.29 18.33
C LEU A 351 14.99 10.70 19.43
N HIS A 352 14.77 12.00 19.63
CA HIS A 352 13.86 12.60 20.63
C HIS A 352 14.44 12.63 22.08
N THR A 353 14.28 13.77 22.78
CA THR A 353 15.09 14.27 23.93
C THR A 353 14.77 13.59 25.30
N PRO A 354 15.48 13.88 26.44
CA PRO A 354 15.78 12.95 27.57
C PRO A 354 14.71 12.09 28.24
N ARG A 355 13.43 12.20 27.89
CA ARG A 355 12.31 11.52 28.56
C ARG A 355 12.17 10.04 28.21
N TRP A 356 12.97 9.52 27.28
CA TRP A 356 13.25 8.08 27.12
C TRP A 356 14.31 7.55 28.13
N PHE A 357 15.01 8.44 28.84
CA PHE A 357 16.10 8.12 29.78
C PHE A 357 15.72 8.41 31.25
N MET A 358 14.51 8.05 31.68
CA MET A 358 14.31 7.76 33.10
C MET A 358 14.42 6.24 33.31
N PRO A 359 15.28 5.77 34.23
CA PRO A 359 15.49 4.35 34.44
C PRO A 359 14.24 3.70 35.04
N SER A 360 14.14 2.39 34.86
CA SER A 360 13.24 1.53 35.62
C SER A 360 13.54 1.60 37.13
N ALA A 361 12.83 2.46 37.87
CA ALA A 361 12.84 2.46 39.33
C ALA A 361 11.57 3.12 39.89
N ASN A 362 10.66 2.29 40.40
CA ASN A 362 10.08 2.45 41.74
C ASN A 362 9.36 1.16 42.19
N SER A 363 10.11 0.06 42.28
CA SER A 363 10.14 -0.69 43.54
C SER A 363 10.74 0.25 44.58
N THR A 364 10.20 0.52 45.77
CA THR A 364 9.17 -0.10 46.64
C THR A 364 8.79 1.01 47.69
N PRO A 365 8.01 0.85 48.80
CA PRO A 365 7.15 -0.26 49.27
C PRO A 365 5.74 0.15 49.79
N LYS A 366 4.95 -0.86 50.18
CA LYS A 366 3.83 -0.90 51.17
C LYS A 366 3.04 0.40 51.49
N SER A 367 1.72 0.35 51.28
CA SER A 367 0.71 0.33 52.37
C SER A 367 -0.73 0.31 51.80
N GLY A 368 -1.57 -0.61 52.29
CA GLY A 368 -2.94 -0.85 51.81
C GLY A 368 -3.29 -2.31 51.98
#